data_AF-A0A1V6GLC2-F1
#
_entry.id   AF-A0A1V6GLC2-F1
#
_cell.length_a   1.000
_cell.length_b   1.000
_cell.length_c   1.000
_cell.angle_alpha   90.00
_cell.angle_beta   90.00
_cell.angle_gamma   90.00
#
_symmetry.space_group_name_H-M   'P 1'
#
loop_
_entity.id
_entity.type
_entity.pdbx_description
1 polymer ?
#
loop_
_entity_poly.entity_id
_entity_poly.type
_entity_poly.pdbx_seq_one_letter_code
_entity_poly.pdbx_strand_id
1 'polypeptide(L)'
;MAKIKSTLDIVMERTRNLTITQEEKDALRRKELLDRVRGWVQALVDGKSSVSDLRSAYAEEAAQDPEARDILRGELLGHIDPDTDIDRVLDAYTDILGLDGGHIVEAVASYRSSVDTCRGEQRERLRGVLAASGVAGSAVLPNVQADPEWEALSIRLKERFRKSLR
;
A
#
# COMPACT_ATOMS: atom_id res chain seq x y z
N MET A 1 52.40 -36.50 -5.52
CA MET A 1 51.24 -37.08 -4.78
C MET A 1 50.21 -35.96 -4.59
N ALA A 2 49.16 -35.93 -5.41
CA ALA A 2 48.11 -34.90 -5.32
C ALA A 2 46.97 -35.42 -4.45
N LYS A 3 46.78 -34.85 -3.24
CA LYS A 3 45.61 -35.14 -2.41
C LYS A 3 44.43 -34.36 -2.99
N ILE A 4 43.48 -35.08 -3.60
CA ILE A 4 42.21 -34.51 -4.05
C ILE A 4 41.44 -34.10 -2.78
N LYS A 5 41.18 -32.80 -2.61
CA LYS A 5 40.35 -32.30 -1.50
C LYS A 5 38.92 -32.82 -1.65
N SER A 6 38.32 -33.24 -0.55
CA SER A 6 36.93 -33.69 -0.52
C SER A 6 36.00 -32.54 -0.91
N THR A 7 34.92 -32.85 -1.63
CA THR A 7 33.87 -31.87 -1.96
C THR A 7 33.36 -31.14 -0.71
N LEU A 8 33.33 -31.83 0.43
CA LEU A 8 32.90 -31.27 1.72
C LEU A 8 33.94 -30.29 2.29
N ASP A 9 35.24 -30.57 2.15
CA ASP A 9 36.32 -29.65 2.55
C ASP A 9 36.30 -28.36 1.73
N ILE A 10 36.03 -28.47 0.43
CA ILE A 10 35.92 -27.32 -0.49
C ILE A 10 34.71 -26.46 -0.10
N VAL A 11 33.58 -27.09 0.25
CA VAL A 11 32.38 -26.38 0.70
C VAL A 11 32.63 -25.66 2.04
N MET A 12 33.25 -26.33 3.02
CA MET A 12 33.58 -25.72 4.32
C MET A 12 34.63 -24.62 4.23
N GLU A 13 35.59 -24.73 3.31
CA GLU A 13 36.61 -23.69 3.07
C GLU A 13 36.00 -22.45 2.38
N ARG A 14 35.01 -22.65 1.49
CA ARG A 14 34.25 -21.55 0.87
C ARG A 14 33.22 -20.91 1.81
N THR A 15 32.67 -21.64 2.78
CA THR A 15 31.71 -21.10 3.76
C THR A 15 32.34 -20.58 5.05
N ARG A 16 33.65 -20.82 5.28
CA ARG A 16 34.38 -20.37 6.49
C ARG A 16 34.33 -18.87 6.74
N ASN A 17 34.21 -18.07 5.68
CA ASN A 17 34.12 -16.60 5.75
C ASN A 17 32.68 -16.08 5.56
N LEU A 18 31.69 -16.97 5.45
CA LEU A 18 30.26 -16.64 5.43
C LEU A 18 29.70 -16.68 6.87
N THR A 19 30.37 -16.00 7.79
CA THR A 19 29.75 -15.66 9.09
C THR A 19 28.85 -14.48 8.85
N ILE A 20 27.54 -14.73 8.75
CA ILE A 20 26.52 -13.69 8.68
C ILE A 20 26.78 -12.72 9.85
N THR A 21 27.06 -11.46 9.52
CA THR A 21 27.32 -10.44 10.54
C THR A 21 26.05 -10.17 11.34
N GLN A 22 26.18 -9.56 12.52
CA GLN A 22 24.98 -9.22 13.31
C GLN A 22 24.04 -8.29 12.52
N GLU A 23 24.61 -7.36 11.76
CA GLU A 23 23.87 -6.45 10.87
C GLU A 23 23.11 -7.22 9.78
N GLU A 24 23.73 -8.22 9.15
CA GLU A 24 23.08 -9.06 8.14
C GLU A 24 21.97 -9.94 8.75
N LYS A 25 22.16 -10.44 9.98
CA LYS A 25 21.12 -11.19 10.71
C LYS A 25 19.91 -10.31 11.03
N ASP A 26 20.15 -9.09 11.51
CA ASP A 26 19.08 -8.15 11.86
C ASP A 26 18.33 -7.69 10.60
N ALA A 27 19.04 -7.45 9.49
CA ALA A 27 18.45 -7.14 8.20
C ALA A 27 17.58 -8.29 7.65
N LEU A 28 18.06 -9.54 7.77
CA LEU A 28 17.30 -10.74 7.38
C LEU A 28 16.04 -10.88 8.22
N ARG A 29 16.16 -10.80 9.56
CA ARG A 29 15.02 -10.85 10.49
C ARG A 29 13.96 -9.81 10.13
N ARG A 30 14.39 -8.55 9.93
CA ARG A 30 13.48 -7.45 9.57
C ARG A 30 12.79 -7.69 8.23
N LYS A 31 13.53 -8.20 7.23
CA LYS A 31 12.97 -8.54 5.93
C LYS A 31 11.92 -9.64 6.03
N GLU A 32 12.22 -10.71 6.76
CA GLU A 32 11.28 -11.81 6.97
C GLU A 32 10.01 -11.35 7.70
N LEU A 33 10.16 -10.51 8.73
CA LEU A 33 9.03 -9.89 9.42
C LEU A 33 8.18 -9.07 8.45
N LEU A 34 8.81 -8.25 7.62
CA LEU A 34 8.12 -7.44 6.62
C LEU A 34 7.35 -8.31 5.61
N ASP A 35 7.99 -9.35 5.08
CA ASP A 35 7.37 -10.26 4.12
C ASP A 35 6.18 -11.03 4.74
N ARG A 36 6.27 -11.43 6.02
CA ARG A 36 5.16 -12.04 6.77
C ARG A 36 3.98 -11.07 6.92
N VAL A 37 4.25 -9.87 7.45
CA VAL A 37 3.20 -8.86 7.68
C VAL A 37 2.50 -8.49 6.38
N ARG A 38 3.26 -8.28 5.29
CA ARG A 38 2.71 -8.02 3.96
C ARG A 38 1.80 -9.17 3.51
N GLY A 39 2.21 -10.42 3.72
CA GLY A 39 1.40 -11.59 3.40
C GLY A 39 0.06 -11.59 4.11
N TRP A 40 0.03 -11.27 5.41
CA TRP A 40 -1.21 -11.20 6.18
C TRP A 40 -2.11 -10.04 5.76
N VAL A 41 -1.55 -8.86 5.54
CA VAL A 41 -2.34 -7.69 5.08
C VAL A 41 -2.90 -7.94 3.69
N GLN A 42 -2.13 -8.53 2.77
CA GLN A 42 -2.63 -8.88 1.45
C GLN A 42 -3.75 -9.92 1.52
N ALA A 43 -3.64 -10.94 2.38
CA ALA A 43 -4.70 -11.93 2.57
C ALA A 43 -6.00 -11.28 3.10
N LEU A 44 -5.89 -10.29 3.99
CA LEU A 44 -7.04 -9.52 4.49
C LEU A 44 -7.70 -8.70 3.36
N VAL A 45 -6.89 -7.96 2.60
CA VAL A 45 -7.36 -7.14 1.46
C VAL A 45 -8.03 -8.01 0.40
N ASP A 46 -7.44 -9.16 0.08
CA ASP A 46 -7.99 -10.14 -0.86
C ASP A 46 -9.25 -10.85 -0.33
N GLY A 47 -9.60 -10.67 0.95
CA GLY A 47 -10.71 -11.37 1.59
C GLY A 47 -10.48 -12.86 1.83
N LYS A 48 -9.23 -13.29 1.83
CA LYS A 48 -8.81 -14.67 2.13
C LYS A 48 -8.64 -14.90 3.64
N SER A 49 -8.55 -13.84 4.43
CA SER A 49 -8.49 -13.87 5.89
C SER A 49 -9.37 -12.78 6.51
N SER A 50 -9.77 -12.99 7.76
CA SER A 50 -10.52 -12.01 8.55
C SER A 50 -9.58 -11.11 9.36
N VAL A 51 -10.14 -10.03 9.93
CA VAL A 51 -9.42 -9.16 10.88
C VAL A 51 -9.00 -9.94 12.13
N SER A 52 -9.83 -10.91 12.57
CA SER A 52 -9.50 -11.78 13.70
C SER A 52 -8.29 -12.67 13.40
N ASP A 53 -8.17 -13.21 12.18
CA ASP A 53 -7.02 -14.04 11.79
C ASP A 53 -5.73 -13.22 11.79
N LEU A 54 -5.78 -12.00 11.23
CA LEU A 54 -4.66 -11.06 11.25
C LEU A 54 -4.27 -10.69 12.68
N ARG A 55 -5.24 -10.43 13.56
CA ARG A 55 -5.01 -10.12 14.97
C ARG A 55 -4.26 -11.25 15.67
N SER A 56 -4.69 -12.49 15.48
CA SER A 56 -4.02 -13.65 16.07
C SER A 56 -2.58 -13.80 15.59
N ALA A 57 -2.36 -13.71 14.27
CA ALA A 57 -1.01 -13.80 13.69
C ALA A 57 -0.10 -12.66 14.18
N TYR A 58 -0.63 -11.44 14.26
CA TYR A 58 0.10 -10.29 14.78
C TYR A 58 0.42 -10.42 16.27
N ALA A 59 -0.49 -10.94 17.09
CA ALA A 59 -0.26 -11.05 18.53
C ALA A 59 0.93 -11.96 18.87
N GLU A 60 1.10 -13.06 18.13
CA GLU A 60 2.25 -13.97 18.27
C GLU A 60 3.56 -13.27 17.91
N GLU A 61 3.56 -12.49 16.82
CA GLU A 61 4.75 -11.77 16.34
C GLU A 61 5.11 -10.57 17.21
N ALA A 62 4.12 -9.79 17.64
CA ALA A 62 4.30 -8.61 18.49
C ALA A 62 4.89 -8.95 19.87
N ALA A 63 4.70 -10.18 20.34
CA ALA A 63 5.34 -10.68 21.56
C ALA A 63 6.86 -10.91 21.38
N GLN A 64 7.32 -11.10 20.15
CA GLN A 64 8.71 -11.42 19.81
C GLN A 64 9.47 -10.22 19.23
N ASP A 65 8.75 -9.33 18.53
CA ASP A 65 9.32 -8.21 17.80
C ASP A 65 8.50 -6.92 17.96
N PRO A 66 8.98 -5.94 18.73
CA PRO A 66 8.34 -4.62 18.84
C PRO A 66 8.22 -3.87 17.50
N GLU A 67 9.10 -4.14 16.52
CA GLU A 67 9.04 -3.50 15.19
C GLU A 67 7.82 -3.94 14.38
N ALA A 68 7.20 -5.07 14.74
CA ALA A 68 6.02 -5.60 14.06
C ALA A 68 4.87 -4.58 14.04
N ARG A 69 4.73 -3.76 15.08
CA ARG A 69 3.70 -2.73 15.18
C ARG A 69 3.85 -1.66 14.09
N ASP A 70 5.07 -1.15 13.91
CA ASP A 70 5.34 -0.09 12.93
C ASP A 70 5.27 -0.62 11.50
N ILE A 71 5.72 -1.86 11.28
CA ILE A 71 5.60 -2.54 9.99
C ILE A 71 4.13 -2.77 9.64
N LEU A 72 3.33 -3.29 10.58
CA LEU A 72 1.90 -3.50 10.36
C LEU A 72 1.18 -2.18 10.09
N ARG A 73 1.47 -1.12 10.86
CA ARG A 73 0.92 0.21 10.62
C ARG A 73 1.26 0.71 9.21
N GLY A 74 2.52 0.59 8.80
CA GLY A 74 2.98 1.01 7.47
C GLY A 74 2.29 0.25 6.34
N GLU A 75 2.18 -1.07 6.45
CA GLU A 75 1.52 -1.90 5.44
C GLU A 75 0.01 -1.61 5.38
N LEU A 76 -0.70 -1.52 6.52
CA LEU A 76 -2.13 -1.15 6.53
C LEU A 76 -2.37 0.20 5.87
N LEU A 77 -1.62 1.25 6.25
CA LEU A 77 -1.73 2.57 5.62
C LEU A 77 -1.38 2.54 4.13
N GLY A 78 -0.43 1.70 3.72
CA GLY A 78 -0.05 1.52 2.32
C GLY A 78 -1.15 0.91 1.44
N HIS A 79 -2.04 0.12 2.04
CA HIS A 79 -3.17 -0.52 1.36
C HIS A 79 -4.46 0.32 1.35
N ILE A 80 -4.46 1.51 1.95
CA ILE A 80 -5.61 2.42 1.90
C ILE A 80 -5.65 3.07 0.52
N ASP A 81 -6.53 2.57 -0.34
CA ASP A 81 -6.88 3.22 -1.60
C ASP A 81 -8.24 3.92 -1.45
N PRO A 82 -8.32 5.25 -1.62
CA PRO A 82 -9.57 5.99 -1.49
C PRO A 82 -10.57 5.65 -2.60
N ASP A 83 -10.12 5.03 -3.69
CA ASP A 83 -10.96 4.59 -4.81
C ASP A 83 -11.60 3.21 -4.55
N THR A 84 -11.22 2.50 -3.48
CA THR A 84 -11.77 1.18 -3.12
C THR A 84 -12.50 1.20 -1.78
N ASP A 85 -13.05 0.04 -1.41
CA ASP A 85 -13.49 -0.22 -0.04
C ASP A 85 -12.27 -0.26 0.89
N ILE A 86 -12.34 0.45 2.02
CA ILE A 86 -11.28 0.55 3.02
C ILE A 86 -11.68 -0.09 4.35
N ASP A 87 -12.93 -0.56 4.49
CA ASP A 87 -13.52 -0.91 5.78
C ASP A 87 -12.70 -1.98 6.49
N ARG A 88 -12.30 -3.05 5.78
CA ARG A 88 -11.48 -4.13 6.36
C ARG A 88 -10.11 -3.66 6.86
N VAL A 89 -9.46 -2.76 6.13
CA VAL A 89 -8.14 -2.24 6.48
C VAL A 89 -8.27 -1.27 7.65
N LEU A 90 -9.33 -0.46 7.67
CA LEU A 90 -9.66 0.45 8.75
C LEU A 90 -10.04 -0.28 10.04
N ASP A 91 -10.83 -1.35 9.93
CA ASP A 91 -11.17 -2.23 11.04
C ASP A 91 -9.89 -2.85 11.61
N ALA A 92 -8.99 -3.38 10.79
CA ALA A 92 -7.71 -3.89 11.27
C ALA A 92 -6.84 -2.80 11.91
N TYR A 93 -6.81 -1.60 11.34
CA TYR A 93 -6.07 -0.46 11.87
C TYR A 93 -6.57 -0.06 13.26
N THR A 94 -7.88 -0.02 13.46
CA THR A 94 -8.50 0.35 14.74
C THR A 94 -8.44 -0.80 15.75
N ASP A 95 -8.81 -2.01 15.35
CA ASP A 95 -8.96 -3.18 16.21
C ASP A 95 -7.60 -3.78 16.66
N ILE A 96 -6.57 -3.73 15.83
CA ILE A 96 -5.26 -4.34 16.13
C ILE A 96 -4.28 -3.31 16.69
N LEU A 97 -4.22 -2.11 16.09
CA LEU A 97 -3.28 -1.08 16.56
C LEU A 97 -3.87 -0.21 17.68
N GLY A 98 -5.19 -0.21 17.87
CA GLY A 98 -5.87 0.63 18.87
C GLY A 98 -5.79 2.12 18.53
N LEU A 99 -5.59 2.47 17.25
CA LEU A 99 -5.46 3.84 16.77
C LEU A 99 -6.79 4.34 16.24
N ASP A 100 -7.06 5.64 16.41
CA ASP A 100 -8.24 6.26 15.81
C ASP A 100 -8.09 6.37 14.28
N GLY A 101 -9.06 5.83 13.57
CA GLY A 101 -9.17 5.85 12.11
C GLY A 101 -9.86 7.10 11.56
N GLY A 102 -10.35 8.02 12.40
CA GLY A 102 -11.10 9.20 11.96
C GLY A 102 -10.37 10.04 10.90
N HIS A 103 -9.07 10.27 11.09
CA HIS A 103 -8.23 11.00 10.13
C HIS A 103 -8.16 10.33 8.75
N ILE A 104 -8.19 9.00 8.69
CA ILE A 104 -8.21 8.22 7.43
C ILE A 104 -9.54 8.44 6.72
N VAL A 105 -10.65 8.30 7.46
CA VAL A 105 -12.00 8.48 6.93
C VAL A 105 -12.17 9.90 6.37
N GLU A 106 -11.72 10.91 7.10
CA GLU A 106 -11.74 12.30 6.66
C GLU A 106 -10.87 12.53 5.40
N ALA A 107 -9.66 11.96 5.38
CA ALA A 107 -8.77 12.05 4.22
C ALA A 107 -9.40 11.43 2.96
N VAL A 108 -10.04 10.26 3.09
CA VAL A 108 -10.73 9.59 1.99
C VAL A 108 -11.95 10.40 1.53
N ALA A 109 -12.75 10.92 2.45
CA ALA A 109 -13.90 11.76 2.12
C ALA A 109 -13.48 13.05 1.39
N SER A 110 -12.43 13.71 1.88
CA SER A 110 -11.87 14.92 1.27
C SER A 110 -11.31 14.66 -0.14
N TYR A 111 -10.61 13.55 -0.33
CA TYR A 111 -10.14 13.13 -1.65
C TYR A 111 -11.30 12.88 -2.62
N ARG A 112 -12.31 12.10 -2.22
CA ARG A 112 -13.47 11.78 -3.08
C ARG A 112 -14.21 13.05 -3.50
N SER A 113 -14.46 13.96 -2.56
CA SER A 113 -15.07 15.27 -2.84
C SER A 113 -14.24 16.13 -3.80
N SER A 114 -12.91 16.12 -3.64
CA SER A 114 -12.00 16.86 -4.53
C SER A 114 -12.00 16.28 -5.95
N VAL A 115 -11.97 14.95 -6.08
CA VAL A 115 -12.04 14.24 -7.36
C VAL A 115 -13.35 14.54 -8.09
N ASP A 116 -14.49 14.48 -7.39
CA ASP A 116 -15.79 14.76 -7.99
C ASP A 116 -15.91 16.21 -8.47
N THR A 117 -15.42 17.16 -7.66
CA THR A 117 -15.40 18.58 -8.02
C THR A 117 -14.55 18.81 -9.28
N CYS A 118 -13.28 18.36 -9.26
CA CYS A 118 -12.38 18.53 -10.41
C CYS A 118 -12.90 17.82 -11.66
N ARG A 119 -13.55 16.66 -11.52
CA ARG A 119 -14.14 15.92 -12.64
C ARG A 119 -15.30 16.70 -13.25
N GLY A 120 -16.13 17.34 -12.43
CA GLY A 120 -17.21 18.22 -12.86
C GLY A 120 -16.69 19.43 -13.65
N GLU A 121 -15.68 20.12 -13.11
CA GLU A 121 -15.03 21.26 -13.76
C GLU A 121 -14.42 20.86 -15.12
N GLN A 122 -13.72 19.73 -15.18
CA GLN A 122 -13.12 19.26 -16.43
C GLN A 122 -14.15 18.84 -17.47
N ARG A 123 -15.25 18.22 -17.03
CA ARG A 123 -16.35 17.89 -17.93
C ARG A 123 -16.96 19.13 -18.56
N GLU A 124 -17.19 20.19 -17.78
CA GLU A 124 -17.77 21.44 -18.30
C GLU A 124 -16.81 22.15 -19.26
N ARG A 125 -15.52 22.18 -18.93
CA ARG A 125 -14.48 22.70 -19.83
C ARG A 125 -14.46 21.97 -21.18
N LEU A 126 -14.41 20.64 -21.16
CA LEU A 126 -14.41 19.82 -22.38
C LEU A 126 -15.70 19.98 -23.18
N ARG A 127 -16.84 20.18 -22.50
CA ARG A 127 -18.11 20.48 -23.17
C ARG A 127 -18.05 21.81 -23.92
N GLY A 128 -17.45 22.85 -23.33
CA GLY A 128 -17.22 24.14 -24.00
C GLY A 128 -16.33 24.01 -25.23
N VAL A 129 -15.27 23.20 -25.15
CA VAL A 129 -14.39 22.91 -26.29
C VAL A 129 -15.16 22.20 -27.41
N LEU A 130 -15.95 21.18 -27.10
CA LEU A 130 -16.76 20.46 -28.09
C LEU A 130 -17.83 21.37 -28.72
N ALA A 131 -18.47 22.23 -27.93
CA ALA A 131 -19.46 23.17 -28.43
C ALA A 131 -18.85 24.16 -29.42
N ALA A 132 -17.62 24.65 -29.17
CA ALA A 132 -16.89 25.51 -30.10
C ALA A 132 -16.56 24.79 -31.42
N SER A 133 -16.39 23.47 -31.38
CA SER A 133 -16.21 22.61 -32.56
C SER A 133 -17.53 22.24 -33.27
N GLY A 134 -18.66 22.79 -32.83
CA GLY A 134 -19.99 22.50 -33.38
C GLY A 134 -20.67 21.24 -32.81
N VAL A 135 -20.06 20.58 -31.83
CA VAL A 135 -20.63 19.41 -31.14
C VAL A 135 -21.31 19.88 -29.85
N ALA A 136 -22.62 20.09 -29.90
CA ALA A 136 -23.41 20.58 -28.77
C ALA A 136 -24.67 19.73 -28.54
N GLY A 137 -25.19 19.77 -27.31
CA GLY A 137 -26.41 19.05 -26.93
C GLY A 137 -26.40 18.61 -25.47
N SER A 138 -27.58 18.27 -24.94
CA SER A 138 -27.73 17.70 -23.59
C SER A 138 -27.21 16.27 -23.47
N ALA A 139 -27.13 15.54 -24.58
CA ALA A 139 -26.65 14.17 -24.65
C ALA A 139 -25.12 14.05 -24.83
N VAL A 140 -24.40 15.15 -25.02
CA VAL A 140 -22.94 15.12 -25.19
C VAL A 140 -22.28 14.82 -23.83
N LEU A 141 -21.57 13.69 -23.75
CA LEU A 141 -20.81 13.25 -22.58
C LEU A 141 -19.32 13.25 -22.92
N PRO A 142 -18.58 14.32 -22.58
CA PRO A 142 -17.14 14.37 -22.81
C PRO A 142 -16.42 13.28 -22.01
N ASN A 143 -15.44 12.62 -22.63
CA ASN A 143 -14.62 11.63 -21.96
C ASN A 143 -13.49 12.31 -21.18
N VAL A 144 -13.72 12.56 -19.89
CA VAL A 144 -12.74 13.16 -18.98
C VAL A 144 -11.51 12.25 -18.78
N GLN A 145 -11.67 10.92 -18.84
CA GLN A 145 -10.56 9.99 -18.59
C GLN A 145 -9.52 10.02 -19.71
N ALA A 146 -9.89 10.44 -20.92
CA ALA A 146 -8.99 10.57 -22.06
C ALA A 146 -8.27 11.92 -22.11
N ASP A 147 -8.56 12.83 -21.17
CA ASP A 147 -7.96 14.16 -21.12
C ASP A 147 -6.59 14.12 -20.40
N PRO A 148 -5.49 14.52 -21.05
CA PRO A 148 -4.17 14.57 -20.41
C PRO A 148 -4.11 15.48 -19.18
N GLU A 149 -4.94 16.54 -19.13
CA GLU A 149 -5.01 17.41 -17.95
C GLU A 149 -5.62 16.68 -16.75
N TRP A 150 -6.57 15.77 -17.00
CA TRP A 150 -7.17 14.94 -15.96
C TRP A 150 -6.15 13.96 -15.35
N GLU A 151 -5.31 13.33 -16.18
CA GLU A 151 -4.24 12.45 -15.70
C GLU A 151 -3.32 13.19 -14.71
N ALA A 152 -2.81 14.36 -15.10
CA ALA A 152 -1.96 15.18 -14.23
C ALA A 152 -2.65 15.68 -12.95
N LEU A 153 -3.96 15.96 -13.01
CA LEU A 153 -4.75 16.33 -11.83
C LEU A 153 -4.96 15.16 -10.87
N SER A 154 -5.33 14.00 -11.39
CA SER A 154 -5.56 12.78 -10.60
C SER A 154 -4.32 12.33 -9.84
N ILE A 155 -3.14 12.36 -10.47
CA ILE A 155 -1.86 12.05 -9.81
C ILE A 155 -1.64 13.01 -8.63
N ARG A 156 -1.82 14.33 -8.84
CA ARG A 156 -1.66 15.34 -7.78
C ARG A 156 -2.64 15.17 -6.62
N LEU A 157 -3.89 14.81 -6.91
CA LEU A 157 -4.89 14.53 -5.89
C LEU A 157 -4.51 13.29 -5.08
N LYS A 158 -4.05 12.22 -5.74
CA LYS A 158 -3.65 10.98 -5.07
C LYS A 158 -2.37 11.18 -4.23
N GLU A 159 -1.43 12.01 -4.68
CA GLU A 159 -0.27 12.41 -3.88
C GLU A 159 -0.64 13.23 -2.64
N ARG A 160 -1.57 14.18 -2.77
CA ARG A 160 -2.07 14.97 -1.63
C ARG A 160 -2.71 14.05 -0.59
N PHE A 161 -3.52 13.11 -1.03
CA PHE A 161 -4.13 12.09 -0.18
C PHE A 161 -3.06 11.24 0.55
N ARG A 162 -2.04 10.75 -0.16
CA ARG A 162 -0.95 9.99 0.49
C ARG A 162 -0.20 10.80 1.54
N LYS A 163 -0.09 12.12 1.36
CA LYS A 163 0.54 13.01 2.34
C LYS A 163 -0.34 13.24 3.57
N SER A 164 -1.67 13.20 3.44
CA SER A 164 -2.58 13.35 4.59
C SER A 164 -2.69 12.08 5.45
N LEU A 165 -2.25 10.92 4.94
CA LEU A 165 -2.21 9.67 5.71
C LEU A 165 -0.94 9.47 6.56
N ARG A 166 0.07 10.34 6.39
CA ARG A 166 1.34 10.29 7.13
C ARG A 166 1.25 11.11 8.40
#